data_AF-B8XQ01-F1
#
_entry.id   AF-B8XQ01-F1
#
_cell.length_a   1.000
_cell.length_b   1.000
_cell.length_c   1.000
_cell.angle_alpha   90.00
_cell.angle_beta   90.00
_cell.angle_gamma   90.00
#
_symmetry.space_group_name_H-M   'P 1'
#
loop_
_entity.id
_entity.type
_entity.pdbx_description
1 polymer ?
#
loop_
_entity_poly.entity_id
_entity_poly.type
_entity_poly.pdbx_seq_one_letter_code
_entity_poly.pdbx_strand_id
1 'polypeptide(L)'
;VKPFQTDTLVITPGQTTNVLFTANASANVSGVKQFFIAARPFVTGGGTFDNSTVAGIVSYNIPNSNNSSTIMMPKLPSLNDTSFAANFSGKLK
;
A
#
# COMPACT_ATOMS: atom_id res chain seq x y z
N VAL A 1 -4.50 9.50 -18.53
CA VAL A 1 -4.61 8.20 -17.84
C VAL A 1 -6.05 8.02 -17.38
N LYS A 2 -6.66 6.87 -17.68
CA LYS A 2 -8.02 6.55 -17.20
C LYS A 2 -7.93 6.08 -15.73
N PRO A 3 -8.82 6.53 -14.82
CA PRO A 3 -8.84 6.03 -13.46
C PRO A 3 -9.06 4.50 -13.42
N PHE A 4 -8.30 3.81 -12.57
CA PHE A 4 -8.47 2.39 -12.30
C PHE A 4 -8.24 2.11 -10.80
N GLN A 5 -8.81 1.00 -10.33
CA GLN A 5 -8.64 0.56 -8.94
C GLN A 5 -7.44 -0.37 -8.80
N THR A 6 -6.70 -0.22 -7.70
CA THR A 6 -5.54 -1.05 -7.37
C THR A 6 -5.27 -1.02 -5.86
N ASP A 7 -4.80 -2.14 -5.31
CA ASP A 7 -4.42 -2.26 -3.90
C ASP A 7 -2.95 -1.92 -3.65
N THR A 8 -2.13 -1.96 -4.70
CA THR A 8 -0.69 -1.66 -4.64
C THR A 8 -0.32 -0.80 -5.84
N LEU A 9 0.56 0.17 -5.59
CA LEU A 9 1.07 1.11 -6.58
C LEU A 9 2.58 0.95 -6.74
N VAL A 10 3.08 1.21 -7.95
CA VAL A 10 4.51 1.28 -8.23
C VAL A 10 4.84 2.71 -8.62
N ILE A 11 5.83 3.29 -7.97
CA ILE A 11 6.29 4.65 -8.25
C ILE A 11 7.82 4.65 -8.36
N THR A 12 8.36 5.34 -9.37
CA THR A 12 9.80 5.47 -9.54
C THR A 12 10.31 6.76 -8.91
N PRO A 13 11.62 6.86 -8.61
CA PRO A 13 12.21 8.13 -8.17
C PRO A 13 11.86 9.28 -9.12
N GLY A 14 11.44 10.42 -8.56
CA GLY A 14 11.03 11.61 -9.31
C GLY A 14 9.60 11.60 -9.86
N GLN A 15 8.87 10.48 -9.78
CA GLN A 15 7.45 10.46 -10.15
C GLN A 15 6.55 10.91 -9.00
N THR A 16 5.36 11.40 -9.35
CA THR A 16 4.25 11.64 -8.42
C THR A 16 3.00 10.94 -8.94
N THR A 17 2.10 10.54 -8.05
CA THR A 17 0.82 9.93 -8.43
C THR A 17 -0.26 10.38 -7.47
N ASN A 18 -1.39 10.80 -8.02
CA ASN A 18 -2.58 11.13 -7.24
C ASN A 18 -3.48 9.89 -7.16
N VAL A 19 -3.85 9.52 -5.95
CA VAL A 19 -4.74 8.38 -5.69
C VAL A 19 -5.94 8.84 -4.89
N LEU A 20 -7.11 8.28 -5.21
CA LEU A 20 -8.29 8.41 -4.36
C LEU A 20 -8.33 7.20 -3.43
N PHE A 21 -8.12 7.44 -2.13
CA PHE A 21 -8.19 6.41 -1.10
C PHE A 21 -9.58 6.42 -0.45
N THR A 22 -10.34 5.35 -0.62
CA THR A 22 -11.68 5.21 -0.02
C THR A 22 -11.59 4.53 1.34
N ALA A 23 -11.76 5.31 2.40
CA ALA A 23 -11.73 4.83 3.78
C ALA A 23 -13.12 4.34 4.25
N ASN A 24 -13.55 3.15 3.80
CA ASN A 24 -14.88 2.59 4.12
C ASN A 24 -14.89 1.50 5.23
N ALA A 25 -13.78 1.35 5.97
CA ALA A 25 -13.66 0.28 6.97
C ALA A 25 -14.57 0.45 8.19
N SER A 26 -15.01 1.68 8.48
CA SER A 26 -15.88 2.02 9.63
C SER A 26 -17.25 1.34 9.60
N ALA A 27 -17.72 0.89 8.42
CA ALA A 27 -19.05 0.28 8.27
C ALA A 27 -19.06 -1.25 8.45
N ASN A 28 -17.93 -1.94 8.28
CA ASN A 28 -17.93 -3.40 8.09
C ASN A 28 -16.98 -4.17 9.00
N VAL A 29 -16.02 -3.51 9.69
CA VAL A 29 -15.02 -4.20 10.51
C VAL A 29 -15.19 -3.78 11.98
N SER A 30 -15.98 -4.55 12.72
CA SER A 30 -16.13 -4.35 14.16
C SER A 30 -14.78 -4.57 14.84
N GLY A 31 -14.16 -3.49 15.31
CA GLY A 31 -12.95 -3.52 16.13
C GLY A 31 -11.68 -3.01 15.45
N VAL A 32 -11.48 -3.15 14.14
CA VAL A 32 -10.24 -2.70 13.47
C VAL A 32 -10.35 -1.24 13.06
N LYS A 33 -9.49 -0.40 13.64
CA LYS A 33 -9.53 1.07 13.49
C LYS A 33 -8.25 1.63 12.92
N GLN A 34 -7.21 0.81 12.89
CA GLN A 34 -5.91 1.16 12.37
C GLN A 34 -5.58 0.19 11.24
N PHE A 35 -4.90 0.68 10.22
CA PHE A 35 -4.49 -0.10 9.06
C PHE A 35 -3.06 0.29 8.70
N PHE A 36 -2.23 -0.70 8.39
CA PHE A 36 -0.90 -0.42 7.84
C PHE A 36 -1.01 -0.08 6.36
N ILE A 37 -0.34 1.01 5.97
CA ILE A 37 0.11 1.21 4.60
C ILE A 37 1.59 0.91 4.61
N ALA A 38 2.04 -0.01 3.76
CA ALA A 38 3.44 -0.39 3.70
C ALA A 38 4.02 -0.11 2.31
N ALA A 39 5.30 0.20 2.27
CA ALA A 39 6.05 0.35 1.04
C ALA A 39 7.41 -0.33 1.17
N ARG A 40 7.90 -0.87 0.06
CA ARG A 40 9.23 -1.46 -0.03
C ARG A 40 9.80 -1.29 -1.44
N PRO A 41 11.13 -1.39 -1.61
CA PRO A 41 11.75 -1.24 -2.91
C PRO A 41 11.35 -2.34 -3.91
N PHE A 42 11.30 -1.98 -5.19
CA PHE A 42 11.27 -2.92 -6.31
C PHE A 42 12.66 -2.92 -6.97
N VAL A 43 13.30 -4.08 -7.06
CA VAL A 43 14.69 -4.22 -7.52
C VAL A 43 14.84 -5.52 -8.32
N THR A 44 15.41 -5.40 -9.51
CA THR A 44 15.74 -6.55 -10.41
C THR A 44 17.24 -6.70 -10.66
N GLY A 45 18.07 -5.76 -10.19
CA GLY A 45 19.52 -5.80 -10.31
C GLY A 45 20.20 -6.59 -9.18
N GLY A 46 21.42 -7.08 -9.44
CA GLY A 46 22.21 -7.88 -8.49
C GLY A 46 23.08 -7.09 -7.50
N GLY A 47 22.80 -5.79 -7.32
CA GLY A 47 23.56 -4.93 -6.41
C GLY A 47 23.08 -5.00 -4.95
N THR A 48 23.81 -4.36 -4.04
CA THR A 48 23.35 -4.18 -2.65
C THR A 48 22.31 -3.08 -2.56
N PHE A 49 21.22 -3.34 -1.86
CA PHE A 49 20.15 -2.37 -1.62
C PHE A 49 19.54 -2.57 -0.24
N ASP A 50 18.84 -1.57 0.26
CA ASP A 50 18.09 -1.69 1.51
C ASP A 50 16.80 -2.50 1.29
N ASN A 51 16.67 -3.63 1.98
CA ASN A 51 15.47 -4.48 1.96
C ASN A 51 14.54 -4.21 3.16
N SER A 52 14.62 -3.02 3.75
CA SER A 52 13.68 -2.61 4.77
C SER A 52 12.28 -2.35 4.18
N THR A 53 11.26 -2.53 5.02
CA THR A 53 9.87 -2.17 4.70
C THR A 53 9.47 -1.01 5.57
N VAL A 54 9.02 0.09 4.97
CA VAL A 54 8.46 1.22 5.69
C VAL A 54 6.96 1.00 5.88
N ALA A 55 6.43 1.38 7.04
CA ALA A 55 5.02 1.29 7.35
C ALA A 55 4.51 2.62 7.92
N GLY A 56 3.36 3.06 7.42
CA GLY A 56 2.54 4.12 7.99
C GLY A 56 1.25 3.53 8.54
N ILE A 57 0.59 4.27 9.44
CA ILE A 57 -0.67 3.83 10.06
C ILE A 57 -1.77 4.80 9.65
N VAL A 58 -2.84 4.26 9.06
CA VAL A 58 -4.10 4.97 8.83
C VAL A 58 -5.05 4.64 9.97
N SER A 59 -5.46 5.65 10.73
CA SER A 59 -6.37 5.49 11.87
C SER A 59 -7.72 6.14 11.60
N TYR A 60 -8.80 5.43 11.91
CA TYR A 60 -10.16 5.95 11.91
C TYR A 60 -10.46 6.59 13.26
N ASN A 61 -10.83 7.87 13.25
CA ASN A 61 -11.26 8.56 14.46
C ASN A 61 -12.72 8.19 14.78
N ILE A 62 -12.92 7.35 15.79
CA ILE A 62 -14.24 6.87 16.22
C ILE A 62 -14.41 7.21 17.71
N PRO A 63 -15.46 7.97 18.09
CA PRO A 63 -15.73 8.29 19.49
C PRO A 63 -15.91 7.03 20.35
N ASN A 64 -15.45 7.07 21.60
CA ASN A 64 -15.66 6.03 22.63
C ASN A 64 -15.15 4.62 22.27
N SER A 65 -14.04 4.54 21.55
CA SER A 65 -13.55 3.24 21.11
C SER A 65 -12.13 2.93 21.55
N ASN A 66 -11.94 1.73 22.08
CA ASN A 66 -10.65 1.27 22.57
C ASN A 66 -9.75 0.91 21.38
N ASN A 67 -8.54 1.46 21.33
CA ASN A 67 -7.54 1.28 20.26
C ASN A 67 -6.86 -0.11 20.28
N SER A 68 -7.50 -1.13 20.85
CA SER A 68 -6.91 -2.47 21.02
C SER A 68 -7.30 -3.38 19.85
N SER A 69 -6.87 -3.04 18.64
CA SER A 69 -7.06 -3.88 17.46
C SER A 69 -5.74 -4.44 16.97
N THR A 70 -5.69 -5.76 16.77
CA THR A 70 -4.55 -6.39 16.10
C THR A 70 -4.51 -5.91 14.65
N ILE A 71 -3.45 -5.17 14.29
CA ILE A 71 -3.25 -4.62 12.95
C ILE A 71 -2.45 -5.61 12.12
N MET A 72 -2.96 -6.01 10.95
CA MET A 72 -2.26 -6.93 10.04
C MET A 72 -1.45 -6.15 9.00
N MET A 73 -0.23 -6.60 8.75
CA MET A 73 0.63 -6.06 7.70
C MET A 73 0.06 -6.43 6.32
N PRO A 74 -0.09 -5.49 5.37
CA PRO A 74 -0.55 -5.81 4.02
C PRO A 74 0.47 -6.67 3.28
N LYS A 75 -0.03 -7.49 2.35
CA LYS A 75 0.82 -8.30 1.48
C LYS A 75 1.47 -7.42 0.41
N LEU A 76 2.80 -7.31 0.45
CA LEU A 76 3.57 -6.60 -0.57
C LEU A 76 4.08 -7.55 -1.67
N PRO A 77 4.15 -7.12 -2.95
CA PRO A 77 4.73 -7.91 -4.03
C PRO A 77 6.20 -8.26 -3.77
N SER A 78 6.68 -9.38 -4.33
CA SER A 78 8.10 -9.77 -4.30
C SER A 78 9.02 -8.65 -4.82
N LEU A 79 10.23 -8.50 -4.27
CA LEU A 79 11.14 -7.39 -4.62
C LEU A 79 11.44 -7.36 -6.12
N ASN A 80 11.50 -8.54 -6.73
CA ASN A 80 11.79 -8.78 -8.14
C ASN A 80 10.53 -9.12 -8.97
N ASP A 81 9.33 -8.75 -8.48
CA ASP A 81 8.06 -9.04 -9.17
C ASP A 81 7.88 -8.16 -10.43
N THR A 82 8.61 -8.54 -11.48
CA THR A 82 8.63 -7.81 -12.75
C THR A 82 7.29 -7.92 -13.47
N SER A 83 6.56 -9.02 -13.27
CA SER A 83 5.21 -9.21 -13.82
C SER A 83 4.24 -8.20 -13.22
N PHE A 84 4.24 -8.05 -11.89
CA PHE A 84 3.41 -7.05 -11.22
C PHE A 84 3.74 -5.64 -11.70
N ALA A 85 5.02 -5.28 -11.75
CA ALA A 85 5.46 -3.95 -12.20
C ALA A 85 5.03 -3.66 -13.65
N ALA A 86 5.25 -4.61 -14.57
CA ALA A 86 4.85 -4.46 -15.97
C ALA A 86 3.32 -4.34 -16.13
N ASN A 87 2.55 -5.15 -15.40
CA ASN A 87 1.09 -5.08 -15.41
C ASN A 87 0.57 -3.75 -14.87
N PHE A 88 1.16 -3.24 -13.78
CA PHE A 88 0.81 -1.92 -13.24
C PHE A 88 1.11 -0.80 -14.24
N SER A 89 2.31 -0.78 -14.84
CA SER A 89 2.67 0.21 -15.87
C SER A 89 1.77 0.11 -17.11
N GLY A 90 1.31 -1.09 -17.46
CA GLY A 90 0.34 -1.30 -18.53
C GLY A 90 -1.03 -0.65 -18.26
N LYS A 91 -1.48 -0.61 -16.99
CA LYS A 91 -2.74 0.04 -16.59
C LYS A 91 -2.68 1.57 -16.62
N LEU A 92 -1.48 2.15 -16.59
CA LEU A 92 -1.28 3.60 -16.66
C LEU A 92 -1.30 4.16 -18.09
N LYS A 93 -1.34 3.29 -19.12
CA LYS A 93 -1.40 3.68 -20.53
C LYS A 93 -2.82 4.00 -20.98
#